data_AF-A0AA40FQ13-F1
#
_entry.id   AF-A0AA40FQ13-F1
#
_cell.length_a   1.000
_cell.length_b   1.000
_cell.length_c   1.000
_cell.angle_alpha   90.00
_cell.angle_beta   90.00
_cell.angle_gamma   90.00
#
_symmetry.space_group_name_H-M   'P 1'
#
loop_
_entity.id
_entity.type
_entity.pdbx_description
1 polymer ?
#
loop_
_entity_poly.entity_id
_entity_poly.type
_entity_poly.pdbx_seq_one_letter_code
_entity_poly.pdbx_strand_id
1 'polypeptide(L)'
;MKPMFGGTKGEERERVCQKIERLFHEALERIEQNSHKIFDVYRGTWHDDMFAFHNEMKDLEVIIENLVVSVLARVNSVQDAVADLQGFYPYMNREKLKALFDAKTLEVLKL
;
A
#
# COMPACT_ATOMS: atom_id res chain seq x y z
N MET A 1 -11.16 -2.58 9.20
CA MET A 1 -10.47 -2.57 10.51
C MET A 1 -9.08 -2.01 10.27
N LYS A 2 -8.65 -0.97 11.00
CA LYS A 2 -7.31 -0.36 10.80
C LYS A 2 -6.23 -1.26 11.41
N PRO A 3 -5.07 -1.42 10.75
CA PRO A 3 -3.96 -2.14 11.35
C PRO A 3 -3.48 -1.39 12.60
N MET A 4 -3.37 -2.08 13.74
CA MET A 4 -2.77 -1.51 14.95
C MET A 4 -1.41 -2.16 15.17
N PHE A 5 -0.34 -1.40 14.99
CA PHE A 5 1.02 -1.87 15.23
C PHE A 5 1.43 -1.58 16.68
N GLY A 6 1.71 -2.62 17.46
CA GLY A 6 2.26 -2.48 18.81
C GLY A 6 3.77 -2.16 18.80
N GLY A 7 4.25 -1.35 19.74
CA GLY A 7 5.68 -1.14 20.01
C GLY A 7 6.21 0.30 19.84
N THR A 8 7.52 0.49 20.08
CA THR A 8 8.21 1.80 20.16
C THR A 8 8.22 2.64 18.88
N LYS A 9 7.87 2.04 17.72
CA LYS A 9 7.70 2.73 16.43
C LYS A 9 6.28 2.58 15.85
N GLY A 10 5.31 2.12 16.64
CA GLY A 10 3.91 1.96 16.22
C GLY A 10 3.31 3.25 15.66
N GLU A 11 3.58 4.39 16.31
CA GLU A 11 3.13 5.71 15.82
C GLU A 11 3.71 6.09 14.46
N GLU A 12 4.99 5.78 14.22
CA GLU A 12 5.65 6.07 12.94
C GLU A 12 5.03 5.24 11.81
N ARG A 13 4.76 3.96 12.07
CA ARG A 13 4.09 3.03 11.15
C ARG A 13 2.66 3.46 10.86
N GLU A 14 1.91 3.83 11.90
CA GLU A 14 0.54 4.36 11.79
C GLU A 14 0.50 5.63 10.93
N ARG A 15 1.47 6.55 11.09
CA ARG A 15 1.59 7.74 10.23
C ARG A 15 1.83 7.38 8.77
N VAL A 16 2.61 6.34 8.48
CA VAL A 16 2.82 5.86 7.10
C VAL A 16 1.52 5.28 6.53
N CYS A 17 0.77 4.48 7.31
CA CYS A 17 -0.56 3.99 6.92
C CYS A 17 -1.53 5.14 6.63
N GLN A 18 -1.60 6.15 7.50
CA GLN A 18 -2.44 7.33 7.28
C GLN A 18 -2.02 8.12 6.04
N LYS A 19 -0.72 8.20 5.77
CA LYS A 19 -0.19 8.82 4.54
C LYS A 19 -0.63 8.04 3.30
N ILE A 20 -0.55 6.71 3.32
CA ILE A 20 -1.03 5.84 2.24
C ILE A 20 -2.52 6.06 2.01
N GLU A 21 -3.34 6.02 3.07
CA GLU A 21 -4.80 6.25 2.98
C GLU A 21 -5.09 7.62 2.35
N ARG A 22 -4.44 8.68 2.81
CA ARG A 22 -4.65 10.04 2.29
C ARG A 22 -4.28 10.16 0.81
N LEU A 23 -3.08 9.73 0.43
CA LEU A 23 -2.61 9.80 -0.96
C LEU A 23 -3.50 8.99 -1.91
N PHE A 24 -4.00 7.85 -1.47
CA PHE A 24 -4.95 7.06 -2.25
C PHE A 24 -6.26 7.82 -2.48
N HIS A 25 -6.83 8.45 -1.44
CA HIS A 25 -8.05 9.23 -1.58
C HIS A 25 -7.85 10.46 -2.48
N GLU A 26 -6.74 11.17 -2.35
CA GLU A 26 -6.41 12.31 -3.20
C GLU A 26 -6.29 11.91 -4.68
N ALA A 27 -5.66 10.76 -4.97
CA ALA A 27 -5.57 10.20 -6.31
C ALA A 27 -6.95 9.82 -6.87
N LEU A 28 -7.79 9.19 -6.04
CA LEU A 28 -9.13 8.77 -6.42
C LEU A 28 -10.06 9.96 -6.69
N GLU A 29 -10.05 10.96 -5.83
CA GLU A 29 -10.85 12.17 -5.98
C GLU A 29 -10.48 12.91 -7.28
N ARG A 30 -9.17 13.00 -7.59
CA ARG A 30 -8.69 13.62 -8.82
C ARG A 30 -9.19 12.91 -10.07
N ILE A 31 -9.20 11.57 -10.10
CA ILE A 31 -9.69 10.85 -11.29
C ILE A 31 -11.22 10.89 -11.38
N GLU A 32 -11.93 10.86 -10.26
CA GLU A 32 -13.39 11.02 -10.22
C GLU A 32 -13.83 12.39 -10.75
N GLN A 33 -13.17 13.48 -10.33
CA GLN A 33 -13.45 14.83 -10.83
C GLN A 33 -13.24 14.94 -12.34
N ASN A 34 -12.27 14.22 -12.90
CA ASN A 34 -11.95 14.21 -14.31
C ASN A 34 -12.71 13.14 -15.13
N SER A 35 -13.54 12.32 -14.48
CA SER A 35 -14.26 11.20 -15.12
C SER A 35 -15.15 11.62 -16.29
N HIS A 36 -15.68 12.84 -16.27
CA HIS A 36 -16.47 13.40 -17.36
C HIS A 36 -15.72 13.46 -18.71
N LYS A 37 -14.39 13.48 -18.69
CA LYS A 37 -13.54 13.49 -19.90
C LYS A 37 -13.46 12.13 -20.59
N ILE A 38 -13.95 11.04 -19.96
CA ILE A 38 -13.91 9.69 -20.55
C ILE A 38 -14.61 9.60 -21.91
N PHE A 39 -15.62 10.44 -22.14
CA PHE A 39 -16.37 10.50 -23.39
C PHE A 39 -15.92 11.63 -24.32
N ASP A 40 -14.90 12.41 -23.94
CA ASP A 40 -14.39 13.50 -24.77
C ASP A 40 -13.46 12.96 -25.88
N VAL A 41 -14.05 12.72 -27.04
CA VAL A 41 -13.35 12.28 -28.26
C VAL A 41 -12.58 13.40 -28.97
N TYR A 42 -12.79 14.68 -28.61
CA TYR A 42 -12.10 15.82 -29.22
C TYR A 42 -10.83 16.18 -28.46
N ARG A 43 -10.83 16.01 -27.13
CA ARG A 43 -9.66 16.19 -26.26
C ARG A 43 -9.42 14.89 -25.49
N GLY A 44 -8.66 13.98 -26.08
CA GLY A 44 -8.31 12.68 -25.51
C GLY A 44 -7.36 12.73 -24.30
N THR A 45 -7.49 13.71 -23.40
CA THR A 45 -6.65 13.86 -22.20
C THR A 45 -6.99 12.85 -21.11
N TRP A 46 -8.12 12.15 -21.22
CA TRP A 46 -8.49 11.07 -20.29
C TRP A 46 -7.42 9.98 -20.19
N HIS A 47 -6.77 9.66 -21.32
CA HIS A 47 -5.67 8.71 -21.32
C HIS A 47 -4.51 9.17 -20.43
N ASP A 48 -4.17 10.46 -20.49
CA ASP A 48 -3.09 11.04 -19.70
C ASP A 48 -3.46 11.12 -18.21
N ASP A 49 -4.71 11.48 -17.90
CA ASP A 49 -5.25 11.49 -16.53
C ASP A 49 -5.20 10.06 -15.92
N MET A 50 -5.59 9.04 -16.69
CA MET A 50 -5.48 7.63 -16.28
C MET A 50 -4.03 7.17 -16.13
N PHE A 51 -3.15 7.58 -17.04
CA PHE A 51 -1.72 7.24 -16.95
C PHE A 51 -1.08 7.82 -15.69
N ALA A 52 -1.41 9.08 -15.36
CA ALA A 52 -0.97 9.72 -14.12
C ALA A 52 -1.48 8.95 -12.89
N PHE A 53 -2.77 8.61 -12.85
CA PHE A 53 -3.36 7.82 -11.76
C PHE A 53 -2.66 6.46 -11.59
N HIS A 54 -2.36 5.76 -12.69
CA HIS A 54 -1.62 4.49 -12.63
C HIS A 54 -0.21 4.65 -12.07
N ASN A 55 0.49 5.76 -12.35
CA ASN A 55 1.80 6.01 -11.77
C ASN A 55 1.72 6.33 -10.29
N GLU A 56 0.74 7.13 -9.85
CA GLU A 56 0.49 7.38 -8.43
C GLU A 56 0.18 6.08 -7.67
N MET A 57 -0.57 5.15 -8.27
CA MET A 57 -0.83 3.83 -7.68
C MET A 57 0.44 2.98 -7.52
N LYS A 58 1.39 3.07 -8.46
CA LYS A 58 2.70 2.38 -8.34
C LYS A 58 3.54 2.99 -7.23
N ASP A 59 3.54 4.32 -7.10
CA ASP A 59 4.27 5.00 -6.02
C ASP A 59 3.72 4.60 -4.65
N LEU A 60 2.39 4.46 -4.54
CA LEU A 60 1.74 3.93 -3.33
C LEU A 60 2.16 2.49 -3.03
N GLU A 61 2.27 1.62 -4.04
CA GLU A 61 2.78 0.25 -3.87
C GLU A 61 4.19 0.27 -3.27
N VAL A 62 5.08 1.11 -3.79
CA VAL A 62 6.45 1.25 -3.26
C VAL A 62 6.47 1.71 -1.80
N ILE A 63 5.58 2.63 -1.41
CA ILE A 63 5.47 3.07 -0.01
C ILE A 63 5.01 1.92 0.89
N ILE A 64 4.06 1.10 0.44
CA ILE A 64 3.57 -0.07 1.18
C ILE A 64 4.68 -1.13 1.31
N GLU A 65 5.41 -1.41 0.23
CA GLU A 65 6.54 -2.36 0.26
C GLU A 65 7.59 -1.94 1.28
N ASN A 66 7.98 -0.66 1.30
CA ASN A 66 8.91 -0.11 2.27
C ASN A 66 8.41 -0.24 3.71
N LEU A 67 7.10 -0.04 3.92
CA LEU A 67 6.47 -0.22 5.23
C LEU A 67 6.57 -1.68 5.69
N VAL A 68 6.25 -2.64 4.81
CA VAL A 68 6.33 -4.08 5.12
C VAL A 68 7.77 -4.50 5.46
N VAL A 69 8.74 -4.07 4.65
CA VAL A 69 10.17 -4.33 4.92
C VAL A 69 10.60 -3.74 6.27
N SER A 70 10.19 -2.51 6.57
CA SER A 70 10.50 -1.84 7.84
C SER A 70 9.89 -2.54 9.05
N VAL A 71 8.69 -3.08 8.91
CA VAL A 71 8.01 -3.82 9.98
C VAL A 71 8.70 -5.16 10.24
N LEU A 72 9.02 -5.89 9.19
CA LEU A 72 9.58 -7.24 9.30
C LEU A 72 11.08 -7.30 9.61
N ALA A 73 11.84 -6.22 9.37
CA ALA A 73 13.28 -6.17 9.65
C ALA A 73 13.66 -6.29 11.14
N ARG A 74 12.69 -6.26 12.07
CA ARG A 74 12.96 -6.19 13.51
C ARG A 74 12.21 -7.22 14.35
N VAL A 75 11.60 -8.21 13.70
CA VAL A 75 10.84 -9.22 14.42
C VAL A 75 11.79 -10.25 15.04
N ASN A 76 11.77 -10.35 16.37
CA ASN A 76 12.61 -11.28 17.12
C ASN A 76 11.89 -12.62 17.42
N SER A 77 10.62 -12.75 17.05
CA SER A 77 9.76 -13.89 17.36
C SER A 77 8.77 -14.11 16.21
N VAL A 78 8.59 -15.36 15.79
CA VAL A 78 7.64 -15.74 14.73
C VAL A 78 6.22 -15.23 15.05
N GLN A 79 5.83 -15.20 16.32
CA GLN A 79 4.52 -14.74 16.77
C GLN A 79 4.27 -13.25 16.46
N ASP A 80 5.26 -12.40 16.73
CA ASP A 80 5.17 -10.96 16.44
C ASP A 80 5.12 -10.69 14.93
N ALA A 81 5.88 -11.47 14.13
CA ALA A 81 5.87 -11.36 12.67
C ALA A 81 4.50 -11.73 12.09
N VAL A 82 3.89 -12.80 12.60
CA VAL A 82 2.56 -13.22 12.15
C VAL A 82 1.50 -12.17 12.50
N ALA A 83 1.55 -11.57 13.69
CA ALA A 83 0.63 -10.51 14.08
C ALA A 83 0.78 -9.25 13.19
N ASP A 84 2.02 -8.84 12.91
CA ASP A 84 2.32 -7.71 12.02
C ASP A 84 1.87 -8.01 10.58
N LEU A 85 2.11 -9.22 10.06
CA LEU A 85 1.64 -9.68 8.74
C LEU A 85 0.11 -9.66 8.64
N GLN A 86 -0.60 -10.09 9.68
CA GLN A 86 -2.07 -10.03 9.73
C GLN A 86 -2.59 -8.59 9.62
N GLY A 87 -1.89 -7.62 10.21
CA GLY A 87 -2.20 -6.19 10.05
C GLY A 87 -2.18 -5.74 8.59
N PHE A 88 -1.33 -6.35 7.77
CA PHE A 88 -1.23 -6.00 6.35
C PHE A 88 -2.24 -6.70 5.43
N TYR A 89 -3.08 -7.59 5.96
CA TYR A 89 -4.06 -8.34 5.16
C TYR A 89 -4.90 -7.47 4.21
N PRO A 90 -5.37 -6.26 4.58
CA PRO A 90 -6.10 -5.38 3.65
C PRO A 90 -5.30 -4.96 2.41
N TYR A 91 -3.97 -4.95 2.49
CA TYR A 91 -3.07 -4.58 1.38
C TYR A 91 -2.69 -5.80 0.51
N MET A 92 -2.97 -7.04 0.94
CA MET A 92 -2.56 -8.29 0.26
C MET A 92 -3.33 -8.62 -1.02
N ASN A 93 -4.38 -7.86 -1.38
CA ASN A 93 -5.15 -8.11 -2.60
C ASN A 93 -4.47 -7.64 -3.90
N ARG A 94 -3.31 -6.96 -3.82
CA ARG A 94 -2.55 -6.52 -5.01
C ARG A 94 -1.46 -7.55 -5.36
N GLU A 95 -1.39 -7.98 -6.63
CA GLU A 95 -0.48 -9.05 -7.09
C GLU A 95 0.99 -8.80 -6.72
N LYS A 96 1.49 -7.57 -6.86
CA LYS A 96 2.89 -7.25 -6.52
C LYS A 96 3.16 -7.38 -5.02
N LEU A 97 2.22 -6.91 -4.20
CA LEU A 97 2.33 -7.01 -2.75
C LEU A 97 2.26 -8.48 -2.31
N LYS A 98 1.43 -9.29 -2.97
CA LYS A 98 1.35 -10.74 -2.72
C LYS A 98 2.70 -11.44 -2.88
N ALA A 99 3.43 -11.17 -3.96
CA ALA A 99 4.77 -11.76 -4.15
C ALA A 99 5.76 -11.35 -3.03
N LEU A 100 5.70 -10.09 -2.59
CA LEU A 100 6.50 -9.60 -1.47
C LEU A 100 6.09 -10.27 -0.14
N PHE A 101 4.79 -10.44 0.11
CA PHE A 101 4.29 -11.15 1.28
C PHE A 101 4.64 -12.63 1.29
N ASP A 102 4.57 -13.32 0.16
CA ASP A 102 4.94 -14.72 0.03
C ASP A 102 6.45 -14.89 0.32
N ALA A 103 7.29 -14.04 -0.25
CA ALA A 103 8.73 -14.03 0.02
C ALA A 103 9.03 -13.79 1.50
N LYS A 104 8.34 -12.83 2.12
CA LYS A 104 8.51 -12.49 3.54
C LYS A 104 7.94 -13.54 4.49
N THR A 105 6.86 -14.21 4.12
CA THR A 105 6.30 -15.33 4.90
C THR A 105 7.28 -16.51 4.92
N LEU A 106 7.97 -16.78 3.81
CA LEU A 106 9.03 -17.79 3.75
C LEU A 106 10.26 -17.42 4.61
N GLU A 107 10.58 -16.14 4.77
CA GLU A 107 11.63 -15.69 5.71
C GLU A 107 11.21 -15.94 7.17
N VAL A 108 9.96 -15.62 7.52
CA VAL A 108 9.42 -15.83 8.87
C VAL A 108 9.36 -17.31 9.25
N LEU A 109 9.00 -18.19 8.31
CA LEU A 109 8.99 -19.65 8.52
C LEU A 109 10.39 -20.26 8.71
N LYS A 110 11.46 -19.53 8.39
CA LYS A 110 12.85 -19.97 8.56
C LYS A 110 13.49 -19.49 9.87
N LEU A 111 12.82 -18.62 10.62
CA LEU A 111 13.19 -18.23 12.00
C LEU A 111 12.83 -19.34 12.99
#